data_AF-A0A947NZW0-F1
#
_entry.id   AF-A0A947NZW0-F1
#
_cell.length_a   1.000
_cell.length_b   1.000
_cell.length_c   1.000
_cell.angle_alpha   90.00
_cell.angle_beta   90.00
_cell.angle_gamma   90.00
#
_symmetry.space_group_name_H-M   'P 1'
#
loop_
_entity.id
_entity.type
_entity.pdbx_description
1 polymer ?
#
loop_
_entity_poly.entity_id
_entity_poly.type
_entity_poly.pdbx_seq_one_letter_code
_entity_poly.pdbx_strand_id
1 'polypeptide(L)'
;MKTQINKKTWTPTKEFLPLILGKELGEELEEKEIAKLELFERGLANELNKNDTIEQAIAKIVKMALAAEFGASLVASRGAKGMIETITRGIMGDSQLRKQALIIVDRFAHA
;
A
#
# COMPACT_ATOMS: atom_id res chain seq x y z
N MET A 1 23.65 -13.01 -25.56
CA MET A 1 22.78 -11.84 -25.32
C MET A 1 23.02 -11.34 -23.91
N LYS A 2 23.54 -10.12 -23.73
CA LYS A 2 23.62 -9.48 -22.40
C LYS A 2 22.29 -8.77 -22.16
N THR A 3 21.50 -9.29 -21.24
CA THR A 3 20.23 -8.67 -20.85
C THR A 3 20.54 -7.34 -20.16
N GLN A 4 20.31 -6.22 -20.85
CA GLN A 4 20.41 -4.89 -20.25
C GLN A 4 19.23 -4.72 -19.29
N ILE A 5 19.50 -4.82 -17.98
CA ILE A 5 18.54 -4.46 -16.94
C ILE A 5 18.52 -2.93 -16.92
N ASN A 6 17.48 -2.33 -17.52
CA ASN A 6 17.26 -0.89 -17.44
C ASN A 6 16.92 -0.54 -15.99
N LYS A 7 17.93 -0.06 -15.25
CA LYS A 7 17.74 0.47 -13.90
C LYS A 7 16.96 1.78 -13.98
N LYS A 8 15.68 1.75 -13.60
CA LYS A 8 14.90 2.97 -13.36
C LYS A 8 15.16 3.45 -11.94
N THR A 9 15.72 4.64 -11.81
CA THR A 9 15.74 5.38 -10.54
C THR A 9 14.30 5.73 -10.18
N TRP A 10 13.75 5.03 -9.20
CA TRP A 10 12.47 5.41 -8.61
C TRP A 10 12.62 6.80 -7.99
N THR A 11 11.82 7.74 -8.47
CA THR A 11 11.75 9.08 -7.87
C THR A 11 10.55 9.06 -6.94
N PRO A 12 10.75 9.06 -5.61
CA PRO A 12 9.62 9.21 -4.68
C PRO A 12 8.93 10.50 -5.06
N THR A 13 7.65 10.46 -5.41
CA THR A 13 6.92 11.72 -5.52
C THR A 13 6.89 12.43 -4.17
N LYS A 14 6.93 11.70 -3.03
CA LYS A 14 7.07 12.24 -1.65
C LYS A 14 7.66 11.17 -0.70
N GLU A 15 8.76 11.50 -0.03
CA GLU A 15 9.78 10.69 0.68
C GLU A 15 9.34 9.60 1.70
N PHE A 16 8.06 9.45 2.05
CA PHE A 16 7.65 8.67 3.23
C PHE A 16 7.31 7.19 3.00
N LEU A 17 6.95 6.76 1.78
CA LEU A 17 6.53 5.38 1.54
C LEU A 17 7.64 4.33 1.76
N PRO A 18 8.90 4.55 1.36
CA PRO A 18 9.98 3.59 1.58
C PRO A 18 10.20 3.33 3.07
N LEU A 19 10.19 4.40 3.87
CA LEU A 19 10.36 4.32 5.32
C LEU A 19 9.23 3.51 5.98
N ILE A 20 7.99 3.65 5.51
CA ILE A 20 6.83 2.90 6.01
C ILE A 20 6.93 1.41 5.63
N LEU A 21 7.61 1.08 4.54
CA LEU A 21 7.84 -0.29 4.06
C LEU A 21 9.12 -0.93 4.64
N GLY A 22 9.81 -0.23 5.55
CA GLY A 22 11.07 -0.71 6.14
C GLY A 22 12.27 -0.64 5.19
N LYS A 23 12.18 0.16 4.12
CA LYS A 23 13.25 0.41 3.16
C LYS A 23 13.95 1.72 3.50
N GLU A 24 15.28 1.72 3.49
CA GLU A 24 16.05 2.93 3.75
C GLU A 24 15.98 3.89 2.55
N LEU A 25 16.00 5.20 2.83
CA LEU A 25 16.09 6.23 1.78
C LEU A 25 17.39 6.01 0.98
N GLY A 26 17.25 5.63 -0.30
CA GLY A 26 18.39 5.36 -1.18
C GLY A 26 18.60 3.89 -1.55
N GLU A 27 17.79 2.96 -1.03
CA GLU A 27 17.78 1.58 -1.53
C GLU A 27 17.23 1.51 -2.97
N GLU A 28 17.95 0.83 -3.87
CA GLU A 28 17.47 0.52 -5.21
C GLU A 28 16.29 -0.46 -5.09
N LEU A 29 15.09 -0.03 -5.47
CA LEU A 29 13.93 -0.91 -5.61
C LEU A 29 13.99 -1.65 -6.94
N GLU A 30 13.63 -2.93 -6.95
CA GLU A 30 13.46 -3.69 -8.19
C GLU A 30 12.27 -3.14 -9.00
N GLU A 31 12.30 -3.27 -10.32
CA GLU A 31 11.22 -2.81 -11.21
C GLU A 31 9.85 -3.39 -10.83
N LYS A 32 9.83 -4.62 -10.30
CA LYS A 32 8.62 -5.27 -9.80
C LYS A 32 8.09 -4.63 -8.52
N GLU A 33 8.97 -4.23 -7.60
CA GLU A 33 8.59 -3.55 -6.36
C GLU A 33 8.02 -2.16 -6.68
N ILE A 34 8.64 -1.44 -7.61
CA ILE A 34 8.14 -0.14 -8.09
C ILE A 34 6.73 -0.29 -8.67
N ALA A 35 6.51 -1.28 -9.54
CA ALA A 35 5.20 -1.51 -10.16
C ALA A 35 4.10 -1.82 -9.13
N LYS A 36 4.43 -2.60 -8.08
CA LYS A 36 3.51 -2.88 -6.98
C LYS A 36 3.17 -1.61 -6.20
N LEU A 37 4.16 -0.77 -5.92
CA LEU A 37 3.95 0.50 -5.22
C LEU A 37 3.09 1.46 -6.02
N GLU A 38 3.35 1.62 -7.31
CA GLU A 38 2.53 2.47 -8.17
C GLU A 38 1.07 1.99 -8.23
N LEU A 39 0.86 0.67 -8.28
CA LEU A 39 -0.49 0.09 -8.26
C LEU A 39 -1.19 0.37 -6.94
N PHE A 40 -0.48 0.19 -5.82
CA PHE A 40 -0.99 0.48 -4.49
C PHE A 40 -1.38 1.95 -4.32
N GLU A 41 -0.48 2.89 -4.68
CA GLU A 41 -0.73 4.33 -4.54
C GLU A 41 -1.89 4.79 -5.43
N ARG A 42 -1.97 4.33 -6.68
CA ARG A 42 -3.09 4.64 -7.58
C ARG A 42 -4.41 4.06 -7.07
N GLY A 43 -4.38 2.84 -6.54
CA GLY A 43 -5.56 2.21 -5.95
C GLY A 43 -6.08 2.99 -4.75
N LEU A 44 -5.19 3.43 -3.86
CA LEU A 44 -5.55 4.23 -2.70
C LEU A 44 -6.13 5.59 -3.05
N ALA A 45 -5.53 6.30 -4.00
CA ALA A 45 -6.02 7.60 -4.44
C ALA A 45 -7.46 7.54 -5.01
N ASN A 46 -7.85 6.40 -5.59
CA ASN A 46 -9.20 6.21 -6.15
C ASN A 46 -10.21 5.70 -5.12
N GLU A 47 -9.79 4.91 -4.14
CA GLU A 47 -10.69 4.22 -3.21
C GLU A 47 -10.92 4.99 -1.91
N LEU A 48 -9.93 5.75 -1.41
CA LEU A 48 -10.06 6.50 -0.16
C LEU A 48 -10.99 7.70 -0.32
N ASN A 49 -11.89 7.87 0.65
CA ASN A 49 -12.86 8.96 0.68
C ASN A 49 -12.78 9.72 2.02
N LYS A 50 -13.02 11.03 1.98
CA LYS A 50 -13.06 11.89 3.17
C LYS A 50 -14.10 11.48 4.21
N ASN A 51 -15.13 10.75 3.78
CA ASN A 51 -16.19 10.24 4.65
C ASN A 51 -15.91 8.84 5.21
N ASP A 52 -14.78 8.22 4.85
CA ASP A 52 -14.44 6.91 5.41
C ASP A 52 -14.18 7.03 6.91
N THR A 53 -14.72 6.07 7.68
CA THR A 53 -14.23 5.86 9.04
C THR A 53 -12.77 5.38 9.00
N ILE A 54 -12.05 5.55 10.11
CA ILE A 54 -10.67 5.05 10.23
C ILE A 54 -10.59 3.56 9.86
N GLU A 55 -11.54 2.76 10.33
CA GLU A 55 -11.58 1.33 10.03
C GLU A 55 -11.83 1.04 8.55
N GLN A 56 -12.73 1.79 7.90
CA GLN A 56 -12.98 1.66 6.45
C GLN A 56 -11.74 2.05 5.63
N ALA A 57 -11.07 3.13 5.99
CA ALA A 57 -9.87 3.59 5.32
C ALA A 57 -8.72 2.57 5.45
N ILE A 58 -8.54 2.00 6.64
CA ILE A 58 -7.53 0.94 6.88
C ILE A 58 -7.90 -0.33 6.11
N ALA A 59 -9.17 -0.73 6.07
CA ALA A 59 -9.60 -1.88 5.28
C ALA A 59 -9.30 -1.71 3.78
N LYS A 60 -9.47 -0.49 3.25
CA LYS A 60 -9.10 -0.15 1.86
C LYS A 60 -7.59 -0.22 1.64
N ILE A 61 -6.79 0.26 2.59
CA ILE A 61 -5.32 0.08 2.58
C ILE A 61 -4.95 -1.39 2.49
N VAL A 62 -5.50 -2.22 3.36
CA VAL A 62 -5.22 -3.67 3.37
C VAL A 62 -5.64 -4.30 2.04
N LYS A 63 -6.83 -3.98 1.53
CA LYS A 63 -7.32 -4.49 0.25
C LYS A 63 -6.37 -4.11 -0.90
N MET A 64 -5.93 -2.86 -0.98
CA MET A 64 -5.02 -2.42 -2.05
C MET A 64 -3.63 -3.04 -1.91
N ALA A 65 -3.11 -3.19 -0.69
CA ALA A 65 -1.83 -3.84 -0.45
C ALA A 65 -1.85 -5.30 -0.91
N LEU A 66 -2.93 -6.04 -0.58
CA LEU A 66 -3.11 -7.42 -1.03
C LEU A 66 -3.27 -7.52 -2.56
N ALA A 67 -3.99 -6.58 -3.17
CA ALA A 67 -4.16 -6.54 -4.63
C ALA A 67 -2.85 -6.25 -5.36
N ALA A 68 -2.01 -5.38 -4.81
CA ALA A 68 -0.69 -5.08 -5.35
C ALA A 68 0.28 -6.26 -5.20
N GLU A 69 0.26 -6.93 -4.04
CA GLU A 69 1.20 -8.02 -3.76
C GLU A 69 0.84 -9.32 -4.48
N PHE A 70 -0.44 -9.68 -4.50
CA PHE A 70 -0.91 -10.99 -4.95
C PHE A 70 -1.86 -10.93 -6.16
N GLY A 71 -2.18 -9.74 -6.65
CA GLY A 71 -3.08 -9.52 -7.79
C GLY A 71 -4.56 -9.32 -7.40
N ALA A 72 -5.29 -8.66 -8.30
CA ALA A 72 -6.70 -8.31 -8.09
C ALA A 72 -7.65 -9.52 -7.94
N SER A 73 -7.28 -10.67 -8.50
CA SER A 73 -8.06 -11.91 -8.40
C SER A 73 -8.15 -12.42 -6.96
N LEU A 74 -7.10 -12.23 -6.15
CA LEU A 74 -7.10 -12.63 -4.74
C LEU A 74 -8.18 -11.85 -3.98
N VAL A 75 -8.18 -10.52 -4.10
CA VAL A 75 -9.10 -9.65 -3.35
C VAL A 75 -10.55 -9.74 -3.84
N ALA A 76 -10.79 -10.24 -5.06
CA ALA A 76 -12.12 -10.55 -5.57
C ALA A 76 -12.67 -11.88 -5.04
N SER A 77 -11.84 -12.73 -4.44
CA SER A 77 -12.27 -14.03 -3.91
C SER A 77 -13.10 -13.90 -2.64
N ARG A 78 -14.03 -14.85 -2.42
CA ARG A 78 -14.92 -14.85 -1.25
C ARG A 78 -14.16 -14.91 0.08
N GLY A 79 -12.99 -15.53 0.11
CA GLY A 79 -12.15 -15.66 1.31
C GLY A 79 -11.37 -14.38 1.67
N ALA A 80 -11.16 -13.48 0.71
CA ALA A 80 -10.36 -12.28 0.93
C ALA A 80 -11.01 -11.31 1.93
N LYS A 81 -12.34 -11.28 2.01
CA LYS A 81 -13.04 -10.42 2.98
C LYS A 81 -12.62 -10.73 4.41
N GLY A 82 -12.62 -12.00 4.81
CA GLY A 82 -12.21 -12.41 6.16
C GLY A 82 -10.73 -12.15 6.44
N MET A 83 -9.88 -12.27 5.42
CA MET A 83 -8.46 -11.92 5.52
C MET A 83 -8.27 -10.41 5.74
N ILE A 84 -8.94 -9.58 4.95
CA ILE A 84 -8.91 -8.11 5.07
C ILE A 84 -9.39 -7.68 6.47
N GLU A 85 -10.51 -8.22 6.94
CA GLU A 85 -11.04 -7.93 8.28
C GLU A 85 -10.08 -8.36 9.41
N THR A 86 -9.41 -9.50 9.25
CA THR A 86 -8.47 -10.00 10.25
C THR A 86 -7.22 -9.13 10.34
N ILE A 87 -6.64 -8.75 9.19
CA ILE A 87 -5.48 -7.85 9.15
C ILE A 87 -5.86 -6.45 9.65
N THR A 88 -7.02 -5.93 9.24
CA THR A 88 -7.52 -4.63 9.69
C THR A 88 -7.65 -4.59 11.22
N ARG A 89 -8.22 -5.63 11.83
CA ARG A 89 -8.27 -5.76 13.29
C ARG A 89 -6.89 -5.83 13.93
N GLY A 90 -5.94 -6.54 13.31
CA GLY A 90 -4.54 -6.57 13.77
C GLY A 90 -3.90 -5.18 13.79
N ILE A 91 -4.05 -4.42 12.70
CA ILE A 91 -3.56 -3.04 12.60
C ILE A 91 -4.23 -2.14 13.64
N MET A 92 -5.55 -2.27 13.81
CA MET A 92 -6.31 -1.46 14.77
C MET A 92 -5.96 -1.78 16.22
N GLY A 93 -5.58 -3.03 16.52
CA GLY A 93 -5.15 -3.47 17.84
C GLY A 93 -3.75 -2.99 18.24
N ASP A 94 -2.91 -2.63 17.27
CA ASP A 94 -1.54 -2.18 17.51
C ASP A 94 -1.40 -0.65 17.31
N SER A 95 -0.89 0.05 18.34
CA SER A 95 -0.81 1.51 18.31
C SER A 95 0.16 2.07 17.26
N GLN A 96 1.26 1.36 16.98
CA GLN A 96 2.28 1.78 16.03
C GLN A 96 1.80 1.53 14.60
N LEU A 97 1.23 0.35 14.32
CA LEU A 97 0.66 0.04 13.01
C LEU A 97 -0.53 0.97 12.70
N ARG A 98 -1.40 1.24 13.68
CA ARG A 98 -2.51 2.19 13.51
C ARG A 98 -2.00 3.59 13.16
N LYS A 99 -0.94 4.07 13.83
CA LYS A 99 -0.32 5.37 13.52
C LYS A 99 0.23 5.41 12.10
N GLN A 100 0.96 4.37 11.68
CA GLN A 100 1.49 4.27 10.32
C GLN A 100 0.37 4.27 9.28
N ALA A 101 -0.70 3.50 9.51
CA ALA A 101 -1.84 3.46 8.61
C ALA A 101 -2.56 4.82 8.51
N LEU A 102 -2.73 5.54 9.62
CA LEU A 102 -3.31 6.89 9.62
C LEU A 102 -2.47 7.90 8.85
N ILE A 103 -1.14 7.82 8.91
CA ILE A 103 -0.24 8.67 8.09
C ILE A 103 -0.45 8.41 6.59
N ILE A 104 -0.64 7.14 6.20
CA ILE A 104 -0.99 6.80 4.81
C ILE A 104 -2.35 7.42 4.46
N VAL A 105 -3.38 7.21 5.28
CA VAL A 105 -4.72 7.77 5.02
C VAL A 105 -4.66 9.29 4.84
N ASP A 106 -4.00 10.00 5.76
CA ASP A 106 -3.86 11.46 5.72
C ASP A 106 -3.24 11.94 4.40
N ARG A 107 -2.18 11.26 3.93
CA ARG A 107 -1.54 11.57 2.64
C ARG A 107 -2.47 11.43 1.45
N PHE A 108 -3.37 10.44 1.44
CA PHE A 108 -4.24 10.15 0.30
C PHE A 108 -5.64 10.76 0.42
N ALA A 109 -6.10 11.14 1.61
CA ALA A 109 -7.41 11.77 1.84
C ALA A 109 -7.48 13.22 1.31
N HIS A 110 -6.34 13.79 0.91
CA HIS A 110 -6.23 15.11 0.28
C HIS A 110 -6.29 15.10 -1.26
N ALA A 111 -6.31 13.91 -1.89
CA ALA A 111 -6.43 13.77 -3.33
C ALA A 111 -7.86 14.02 -3.83
#